data_AF-A0A3B0UNY0-F1
#
_entry.id   AF-A0A3B0UNY0-F1
#
_cell.length_a   1.000
_cell.length_b   1.000
_cell.length_c   1.000
_cell.angle_alpha   90.00
_cell.angle_beta   90.00
_cell.angle_gamma   90.00
#
_symmetry.space_group_name_H-M   'P 1'
#
loop_
_entity.id
_entity.type
_entity.pdbx_description
1 polymer ?
#
loop_
_entity_poly.entity_id
_entity_poly.type
_entity_poly.pdbx_seq_one_letter_code
_entity_poly.pdbx_strand_id
1 'polypeptide(L)'
;MENIESNKSEQNSVVNGSPTKDEVKGAWHTIKQFVFELLDIRLDTDKKGTIEDIKGNISMKGHTAWVLVFSILIASIGLNISSTAVVIGAMLISPLMGPILGVGLSIGINDIDTLKRSLINLGVMIGLSLATS
;
A
#
# COMPACT_ATOMS: atom_id res chain seq x y z
N MET A 1 -33.47 -53.81 -41.11
CA MET A 1 -34.69 -53.30 -40.47
C MET A 1 -34.41 -53.42 -38.99
N GLU A 2 -33.95 -52.38 -38.28
CA GLU A 2 -34.63 -51.15 -37.87
C GLU A 2 -33.53 -50.16 -37.37
N ASN A 3 -33.24 -49.10 -38.12
CA ASN A 3 -33.48 -47.67 -37.85
C ASN A 3 -33.21 -47.14 -36.41
N ILE A 4 -32.21 -46.26 -36.24
CA ILE A 4 -32.24 -44.76 -36.18
C ILE A 4 -32.77 -44.22 -34.83
N GLU A 5 -31.93 -43.45 -34.13
CA GLU A 5 -32.16 -42.09 -33.58
C GLU A 5 -31.22 -41.85 -32.39
N SER A 6 -30.10 -41.14 -32.56
CA SER A 6 -30.00 -39.68 -32.40
C SER A 6 -30.67 -39.13 -31.13
N ASN A 7 -29.88 -38.79 -30.11
CA ASN A 7 -30.03 -37.46 -29.51
C ASN A 7 -28.76 -36.98 -28.80
N LYS A 8 -28.40 -35.76 -29.18
CA LYS A 8 -27.28 -34.93 -28.73
C LYS A 8 -27.94 -33.77 -28.02
N SER A 9 -27.88 -33.66 -26.70
CA SER A 9 -28.04 -32.37 -26.01
C SER A 9 -27.61 -32.47 -24.54
N GLU A 10 -26.79 -31.49 -24.14
CA GLU A 10 -26.77 -30.85 -22.81
C GLU A 10 -26.32 -31.71 -21.61
N GLN A 11 -25.08 -31.57 -21.15
CA GLN A 11 -24.66 -30.47 -20.27
C GLN A 11 -25.69 -30.16 -19.17
N ASN A 12 -25.64 -30.89 -18.06
CA ASN A 12 -25.87 -30.27 -16.76
C ASN A 12 -25.15 -31.03 -15.63
N SER A 13 -24.03 -30.44 -15.22
CA SER A 13 -23.60 -30.24 -13.83
C SER A 13 -23.98 -31.31 -12.79
N VAL A 14 -23.04 -32.18 -12.45
CA VAL A 14 -22.80 -32.55 -11.05
C VAL A 14 -21.30 -32.49 -10.80
N VAL A 15 -20.88 -31.33 -10.29
CA VAL A 15 -19.61 -31.15 -9.59
C VAL A 15 -19.68 -32.02 -8.34
N ASN A 16 -19.05 -33.19 -8.36
CA ASN A 16 -18.68 -33.95 -7.16
C ASN A 16 -17.63 -35.00 -7.51
N GLY A 17 -16.37 -34.59 -7.45
CA GLY A 17 -15.21 -35.48 -7.49
C GLY A 17 -14.05 -34.73 -6.89
N SER A 18 -13.53 -35.23 -5.78
CA SER A 18 -12.36 -34.71 -5.05
C SER A 18 -11.24 -34.28 -5.99
N PRO A 19 -10.56 -33.14 -5.74
CA PRO A 19 -9.56 -32.60 -6.65
C PRO A 19 -8.43 -33.62 -6.83
N THR A 20 -8.25 -34.09 -8.06
CA THR A 20 -7.15 -35.01 -8.41
C THR A 20 -5.83 -34.26 -8.24
N LYS A 21 -4.82 -34.94 -7.70
CA LYS A 21 -3.51 -34.36 -7.32
C LYS A 21 -2.81 -33.61 -8.48
N ASP A 22 -3.18 -33.94 -9.71
CA ASP A 22 -2.65 -33.34 -10.94
C ASP A 22 -3.28 -31.97 -11.25
N GLU A 23 -4.55 -31.75 -10.92
CA GLU A 23 -5.24 -30.45 -11.07
C GLU A 23 -4.73 -29.44 -10.03
N VAL A 24 -4.48 -29.91 -8.80
CA VAL A 24 -3.88 -29.11 -7.71
C VAL A 24 -2.41 -28.75 -8.02
N LYS A 25 -1.65 -29.67 -8.63
CA LYS A 25 -0.27 -29.38 -9.07
C LYS A 25 -0.22 -28.39 -10.23
N GLY A 26 -1.13 -28.50 -11.20
CA GLY A 26 -1.26 -27.55 -12.31
C GLY A 26 -1.61 -26.15 -11.82
N ALA A 27 -2.61 -26.05 -10.94
CA ALA A 27 -2.99 -24.79 -10.31
C ALA A 27 -1.83 -24.17 -9.51
N TRP A 28 -1.08 -24.98 -8.74
CA TRP A 28 0.09 -24.49 -8.01
C TRP A 28 1.21 -23.95 -8.91
N HIS A 29 1.39 -24.56 -10.09
CA HIS A 29 2.38 -24.09 -11.05
C HIS A 29 1.98 -22.73 -11.65
N THR A 30 0.70 -22.55 -12.01
CA THR A 30 0.17 -21.28 -12.51
C THR A 30 0.23 -20.18 -11.46
N ILE A 31 -0.14 -20.47 -10.20
CA ILE A 31 0.02 -19.50 -9.09
C ILE A 31 1.49 -19.15 -8.89
N LYS A 32 2.40 -20.13 -8.88
CA LYS A 32 3.83 -19.87 -8.72
C LYS A 32 4.37 -19.01 -9.86
N GLN A 33 3.95 -19.29 -11.10
CA GLN A 33 4.36 -18.53 -12.27
C GLN A 33 3.81 -17.10 -12.22
N PHE A 34 2.54 -16.91 -11.88
CA PHE A 34 1.95 -15.58 -11.65
C PHE A 34 2.65 -14.80 -10.54
N VAL A 35 2.98 -15.45 -9.41
CA VAL A 35 3.72 -14.79 -8.32
C VAL A 35 5.13 -14.42 -8.78
N PHE A 36 5.81 -15.29 -9.52
CA PHE A 36 7.17 -15.01 -10.00
C PHE A 36 7.18 -13.91 -11.08
N GLU A 37 6.13 -13.84 -11.89
CA GLU A 37 5.94 -12.83 -12.93
C GLU A 37 5.51 -11.48 -12.34
N LEU A 38 4.66 -11.46 -11.31
CA LEU A 38 4.36 -10.25 -10.52
C LEU A 38 5.55 -9.79 -9.67
N LEU A 39 6.45 -10.70 -9.26
CA LEU A 39 7.67 -10.36 -8.53
C LEU A 39 8.82 -9.88 -9.46
N ASP A 40 8.67 -9.98 -10.78
CA ASP A 40 9.64 -9.45 -11.76
C ASP A 40 9.47 -7.93 -11.96
N ILE A 41 9.41 -7.18 -10.85
CA ILE A 41 9.30 -5.70 -10.79
C ILE A 41 10.60 -5.00 -11.26
N ARG A 42 11.61 -5.77 -11.65
CA ARG A 42 12.97 -5.27 -11.88
C ARG A 42 13.11 -4.42 -13.14
N LEU A 43 12.19 -4.54 -14.11
CA LEU A 43 12.29 -3.83 -15.39
C LEU A 43 11.65 -2.43 -15.41
N ASP A 44 10.68 -2.14 -14.53
CA ASP A 44 9.92 -0.86 -14.53
C ASP A 44 10.18 0.02 -13.30
N THR A 45 11.23 -0.29 -12.51
CA THR A 45 11.57 0.50 -11.33
C THR A 45 12.28 1.81 -11.73
N ASP A 46 11.50 2.87 -11.95
CA ASP A 46 12.04 4.23 -12.12
C ASP A 46 12.54 4.79 -10.77
N LYS A 47 13.83 4.55 -10.50
CA LYS A 47 14.52 5.10 -9.34
C LYS A 47 14.50 6.63 -9.34
N LYS A 48 14.61 7.27 -10.51
CA LYS A 48 14.72 8.72 -10.61
C LYS A 48 13.37 9.38 -10.33
N GLY A 49 12.30 8.86 -10.93
CA GLY A 49 10.92 9.29 -10.66
C GLY A 49 10.56 9.14 -9.19
N THR A 50 10.85 7.97 -8.59
CA THR A 50 10.56 7.74 -7.16
C THR A 50 11.32 8.72 -6.25
N ILE A 51 12.59 9.02 -6.56
CA ILE A 51 13.38 9.98 -5.77
C ILE A 51 12.79 11.39 -5.89
N GLU A 52 12.38 11.82 -7.07
CA GLU A 52 11.77 13.13 -7.32
C GLU A 52 10.42 13.26 -6.60
N ASP A 53 9.58 12.22 -6.66
CA ASP A 53 8.28 12.17 -5.99
C ASP A 53 8.42 12.24 -4.47
N ILE A 54 9.39 11.50 -3.91
CA ILE A 54 9.71 11.56 -2.48
C ILE A 54 10.19 12.97 -2.14
N LYS A 55 11.12 13.54 -2.93
CA LYS A 55 11.67 14.90 -2.73
C LYS A 55 10.60 15.99 -2.77
N GLY A 56 9.63 15.88 -3.67
CA GLY A 56 8.48 16.77 -3.74
C GLY A 56 7.58 16.68 -2.50
N ASN A 57 7.39 15.46 -1.98
CA ASN A 57 6.57 15.21 -0.79
C ASN A 57 7.22 15.62 0.55
N ILE A 58 8.53 15.89 0.58
CA ILE A 58 9.20 16.40 1.80
C ILE A 58 8.71 17.81 2.13
N SER A 59 8.36 18.59 1.10
CA SER A 59 7.99 20.00 1.24
C SER A 59 6.54 20.14 1.66
N MET A 60 6.33 20.21 2.97
CA MET A 60 5.00 20.31 3.58
C MET A 60 4.56 21.78 3.57
N LYS A 61 3.97 22.24 2.46
CA LYS A 61 3.39 23.59 2.39
C LYS A 61 2.01 23.60 3.06
N GLY A 62 1.81 24.55 3.98
CA GLY A 62 0.54 25.06 4.52
C GLY A 62 -0.63 24.08 4.70
N HIS A 63 -1.25 23.65 3.60
CA HIS A 63 -2.38 22.72 3.58
C HIS A 63 -2.09 21.43 4.34
N THR A 64 -0.88 20.91 4.20
CA THR A 64 -0.49 19.65 4.83
C THR A 64 -0.37 19.77 6.36
N ALA A 65 0.01 20.96 6.87
CA ALA A 65 0.02 21.24 8.30
C ALA A 65 -1.40 21.33 8.88
N TRP A 66 -2.37 21.87 8.12
CA TRP A 66 -3.78 21.86 8.52
C TRP A 66 -4.34 20.44 8.63
N VAL A 67 -4.01 19.55 7.69
CA VAL A 67 -4.40 18.13 7.74
C VAL A 67 -3.77 17.43 8.95
N LEU A 68 -2.54 17.78 9.32
CA LEU A 68 -1.90 17.28 10.54
C LEU A 68 -2.68 17.67 11.80
N VAL A 69 -3.07 18.95 11.92
CA VAL A 69 -3.87 19.43 13.05
C VAL A 69 -5.19 18.67 13.14
N PHE A 70 -5.91 18.50 12.04
CA PHE A 70 -7.15 17.70 12.03
C PHE A 70 -6.91 16.23 12.41
N SER A 71 -5.81 15.64 11.97
CA SER A 71 -5.45 14.25 12.33
C SER A 71 -5.21 14.10 13.83
N ILE A 72 -4.53 15.07 14.46
CA ILE A 72 -4.30 15.10 15.91
C ILE A 72 -5.63 15.22 16.66
N LEU A 73 -6.53 16.11 16.24
CA LEU A 73 -7.85 16.25 16.86
C LEU A 73 -8.67 14.96 16.76
N ILE A 74 -8.69 14.31 15.58
CA ILE A 74 -9.39 13.05 15.38
C ILE A 74 -8.77 11.94 16.23
N ALA A 75 -7.44 11.87 16.33
CA ALA A 75 -6.75 10.92 17.19
C ALA A 75 -7.08 11.14 18.67
N SER A 76 -7.11 12.39 19.14
CA SER A 76 -7.49 12.76 20.51
C SER A 76 -8.94 12.40 20.82
N ILE A 77 -9.87 12.69 19.90
CA ILE A 77 -11.27 12.25 20.03
C ILE A 77 -11.34 10.72 20.06
N GLY A 78 -10.63 10.04 19.15
CA GLY A 78 -10.55 8.60 19.04
C GLY A 78 -10.03 7.94 20.32
N LEU A 79 -8.99 8.51 20.94
CA LEU A 79 -8.47 8.07 22.23
C LEU A 79 -9.50 8.29 23.35
N ASN A 80 -10.18 9.44 23.37
CA ASN A 80 -11.21 9.74 24.37
C ASN A 80 -12.40 8.77 24.31
N ILE A 81 -12.82 8.36 23.10
CA ILE A 81 -13.87 7.34 22.93
C ILE A 81 -13.33 5.89 22.97
N SER A 82 -12.05 5.69 23.33
CA SER A 82 -11.39 4.38 23.37
C SER A 82 -11.49 3.60 22.04
N SER A 83 -11.51 4.30 20.91
CA SER A 83 -11.64 3.71 19.57
C SER A 83 -10.30 3.65 18.87
N THR A 84 -9.65 2.48 18.92
CA THR A 84 -8.41 2.20 18.20
C THR A 84 -8.58 2.37 16.69
N ALA A 85 -9.76 2.07 16.15
CA ALA A 85 -10.04 2.21 14.72
C ALA A 85 -9.89 3.66 14.24
N VAL A 86 -10.33 4.63 15.03
CA VAL A 86 -10.21 6.07 14.72
C VAL A 86 -8.75 6.53 14.81
N VAL A 87 -8.00 6.04 15.81
CA VAL A 87 -6.57 6.37 15.97
C VAL A 87 -5.73 5.84 14.81
N ILE A 88 -5.96 4.60 14.36
CA ILE A 88 -5.27 4.05 13.19
C ILE A 88 -5.68 4.78 11.90
N GLY A 89 -6.96 5.16 11.76
CA GLY A 89 -7.41 5.98 10.63
C GLY A 89 -6.70 7.33 10.54
N ALA A 90 -6.49 7.99 11.69
CA ALA A 90 -5.72 9.23 11.75
C ALA A 90 -4.24 9.04 11.36
N MET A 91 -3.64 7.87 11.62
CA MET A 91 -2.29 7.56 11.15
C MET A 91 -2.22 7.40 9.62
N LEU A 92 -3.25 6.82 8.99
CA LEU A 92 -3.28 6.59 7.54
C LEU A 92 -3.42 7.87 6.72
N ILE A 93 -4.18 8.84 7.24
CA ILE A 93 -4.38 10.14 6.58
C ILE A 93 -3.26 11.14 6.93
N SER A 94 -2.42 10.81 7.92
CA SER A 94 -1.39 11.72 8.40
C SER A 94 -0.31 11.93 7.34
N PRO A 95 -0.04 13.18 6.97
CA PRO A 95 0.90 13.46 5.89
C PRO A 95 2.37 13.44 6.34
N LEU A 96 2.64 13.00 7.58
CA LEU A 96 3.99 12.80 8.12
C LEU A 96 4.81 11.73 7.37
N MET A 97 4.16 10.90 6.55
CA MET A 97 4.84 9.84 5.80
C MET A 97 5.89 10.40 4.82
N GLY A 98 5.66 11.56 4.20
CA GLY A 98 6.59 12.19 3.25
C GLY A 98 7.98 12.46 3.84
N PRO A 99 8.11 13.25 4.91
CA PRO A 99 9.39 13.49 5.56
C PRO A 99 10.07 12.24 6.11
N ILE A 100 9.32 11.28 6.67
CA ILE A 100 9.89 10.04 7.22
C ILE A 100 10.51 9.19 6.10
N LEU A 101 9.80 9.03 4.98
CA LEU A 101 10.32 8.37 3.78
C LEU A 101 11.48 9.16 3.17
N GLY A 102 11.42 10.49 3.19
CA GLY A 102 12.50 11.38 2.76
C GLY A 102 13.79 11.16 3.57
N VAL A 103 13.71 11.03 4.89
CA VAL A 103 14.86 10.70 5.75
C VAL A 103 15.43 9.32 5.38
N GLY A 104 14.57 8.30 5.29
CA GLY A 104 15.01 6.93 4.95
C GLY A 104 15.65 6.82 3.57
N LEU A 105 15.04 7.46 2.56
CA LEU A 105 15.58 7.53 1.21
C LEU A 105 16.93 8.25 1.21
N SER A 106 17.01 9.42 1.86
CA SER A 106 18.24 10.23 1.90
C SER A 106 19.41 9.49 2.53
N ILE A 107 19.15 8.67 3.56
CA ILE A 107 20.17 7.78 4.14
C ILE A 107 20.57 6.70 3.13
N GLY A 108 19.61 6.09 2.43
CA GLY A 108 19.85 5.06 1.42
C GLY A 108 20.64 5.54 0.19
N ILE A 109 20.45 6.79 -0.24
CA ILE A 109 21.16 7.39 -1.39
C ILE A 109 22.30 8.35 -0.99
N ASN A 110 22.58 8.50 0.31
CA ASN A 110 23.56 9.43 0.88
C ASN A 110 23.37 10.91 0.46
N ASP A 111 22.11 11.37 0.35
CA ASP A 111 21.79 12.75 -0.02
C ASP A 111 21.57 13.62 1.23
N ILE A 112 22.65 14.26 1.69
CA ILE A 112 22.67 15.04 2.93
C ILE A 112 21.78 16.29 2.86
N ASP A 113 21.62 16.89 1.68
CA ASP A 113 20.75 18.06 1.48
C ASP A 113 19.28 17.69 1.72
N THR A 114 18.86 16.57 1.13
CA THR A 114 17.50 16.04 1.26
C THR A 114 17.23 15.55 2.68
N LEU A 115 18.25 14.95 3.32
CA LEU A 115 18.19 14.54 4.72
C LEU A 115 17.91 15.73 5.64
N LYS A 116 18.66 16.83 5.47
CA LYS A 116 18.54 18.03 6.31
C LYS A 116 17.18 18.70 6.14
N ARG A 117 16.67 18.80 4.91
CA ARG A 117 15.32 19.31 4.63
C ARG A 117 14.23 18.44 5.26
N SER A 118 14.35 17.11 5.14
CA SER A 118 13.39 16.17 5.73
C SER A 118 13.37 16.24 7.26
N LEU A 119 14.55 16.33 7.88
CA LEU A 119 14.70 16.48 9.33
C LEU A 119 14.11 17.79 9.85
N ILE A 120 14.35 18.91 9.17
CA ILE A 120 13.79 20.22 9.57
C ILE A 120 12.27 20.19 9.47
N ASN A 121 11.71 19.69 8.36
CA ASN A 121 10.26 19.62 8.19
C ASN A 121 9.60 18.65 9.19
N LEU A 122 10.23 17.51 9.46
CA LEU A 122 9.79 16.58 10.50
C LEU A 122 9.81 17.22 11.88
N GLY A 123 10.92 17.89 12.23
CA GLY A 123 11.07 18.59 13.50
C GLY A 123 10.04 19.70 13.71
N VAL A 124 9.78 20.50 12.67
CA VAL A 124 8.73 21.54 12.70
C VAL A 124 7.36 20.93 12.96
N MET A 125 7.02 19.80 12.34
CA MET A 125 5.74 19.13 12.55
C MET A 125 5.59 18.50 13.92
N ILE A 126 6.64 17.87 14.44
CA ILE A 126 6.66 17.37 15.81
C ILE A 126 6.47 18.55 16.78
N GLY A 127 7.19 19.66 16.56
CA GLY A 127 7.04 20.88 17.35
C GLY A 127 5.61 21.44 17.30
N LEU A 128 5.01 21.52 16.12
CA LEU A 128 3.64 21.98 15.94
C LEU A 128 2.64 21.06 16.65
N SER A 129 2.84 19.74 16.55
CA SER A 129 2.01 18.72 17.19
C SER A 129 2.08 18.84 18.71
N LEU A 130 3.27 18.99 19.28
CA LEU A 130 3.46 19.16 20.71
C LEU A 130 2.92 20.49 21.23
N ALA A 131 2.91 21.54 20.40
CA ALA A 131 2.32 22.83 20.76
C ALA A 131 0.78 22.83 20.67
N THR A 132 0.20 21.94 19.87
CA THR A 132 -1.26 21.87 19.61
C THR A 132 -1.95 20.83 20.48
N SER A 133 -1.28 19.73 20.82
CA SER A 133 -1.80 18.63 21.65
C SER A 133 -1.69 18.91 23.14
#